data_AF-A0A528FKV3-F1
#
_entry.id   AF-A0A528FKV3-F1
#
_cell.length_a   1.000
_cell.length_b   1.000
_cell.length_c   1.000
_cell.angle_alpha   90.00
_cell.angle_beta   90.00
_cell.angle_gamma   90.00
#
_symmetry.space_group_name_H-M   'P 1'
#
loop_
_entity.id
_entity.type
_entity.pdbx_description
1 polymer ?
#
loop_
_entity_poly.entity_id
_entity_poly.type
_entity_poly.pdbx_seq_one_letter_code
_entity_poly.pdbx_strand_id
1 'polypeptide(L)' 'MSAPRTLYDKIFDDHVVDRQDDGTCLLYIDRHLVHEVTSPQAFEGLRMTGRKVRHPEKT' A
#
# COMPACT_ATOMS: atom_id res chain seq x y z
N MET A 1 12.26 13.66 26.24
CA MET A 1 10.91 13.96 25.71
C MET A 1 10.92 13.54 24.25
N SER A 2 9.91 12.83 23.74
CA SER A 2 9.88 12.53 22.29
C SER A 2 9.66 13.83 21.52
N ALA A 3 10.30 13.97 20.37
CA ALA A 3 10.00 15.09 19.48
C ALA A 3 8.50 15.06 19.12
N PRO A 4 7.85 16.22 19.00
CA PRO A 4 6.48 16.29 18.50
C PRO A 4 6.43 15.71 17.08
N ARG A 5 5.48 14.81 16.84
CA ARG A 5 5.23 14.19 15.51
C ARG A 5 4.04 14.85 14.84
N THR A 6 4.13 15.06 13.54
CA THR A 6 3.00 15.53 12.72
C THR A 6 1.95 14.43 12.57
N LEU A 7 0.76 14.77 12.07
CA LEU A 7 -0.24 13.76 11.72
C LEU A 7 0.27 12.82 10.62
N TYR A 8 1.00 13.37 9.64
CA TYR A 8 1.61 12.59 8.58
C TYR A 8 2.57 11.54 9.14
N ASP A 9 3.48 11.92 10.05
CA ASP A 9 4.46 10.99 10.63
C ASP A 9 3.75 9.84 11.37
N LYS A 10 2.69 10.16 12.11
CA LYS A 10 1.92 9.15 12.85
C LYS A 10 1.27 8.15 11.89
N ILE A 11 0.55 8.64 10.88
CA ILE A 11 -0.12 7.78 9.90
C ILE A 11 0.92 6.96 9.13
N PHE A 12 1.98 7.59 8.64
CA PHE A 12 3.03 6.90 7.90
C PHE A 12 3.67 5.79 8.74
N ASP A 13 4.13 6.11 9.96
CA ASP A 13 4.75 5.15 10.88
C ASP A 13 3.82 3.95 11.18
N ASP A 14 2.52 4.20 11.38
CA ASP A 14 1.53 3.16 11.66
C ASP A 14 1.32 2.18 10.49
N HIS A 15 1.69 2.56 9.25
CA HIS A 15 1.51 1.74 8.05
C HIS A 15 2.81 1.10 7.53
N VAL A 16 3.96 1.40 8.15
CA VAL A 16 5.23 0.76 7.79
C VAL A 16 5.25 -0.68 8.30
N VAL A 17 5.36 -1.63 7.37
CA VAL A 17 5.56 -3.05 7.66
C VAL A 17 7.04 -3.36 7.85
N ASP A 18 7.89 -2.75 7.04
CA ASP A 18 9.34 -2.97 7.06
C ASP A 18 10.11 -1.74 6.54
N ARG A 19 11.34 -1.54 7.02
CA ARG A 19 12.26 -0.50 6.52
C ARG A 19 13.57 -1.16 6.13
N GLN A 20 13.93 -1.01 4.87
CA GLN A 20 15.20 -1.50 4.35
C GLN A 20 16.36 -0.56 4.73
N ASP A 21 17.59 -1.07 4.67
CA ASP A 21 18.80 -0.33 5.07
C ASP A 21 19.03 0.95 4.24
N ASP A 22 18.50 1.00 3.02
CA ASP A 22 18.57 2.17 2.13
C ASP A 22 17.49 3.24 2.42
N GLY A 23 16.63 2.98 3.40
CA GLY A 23 15.51 3.86 3.78
C GLY A 23 14.20 3.57 3.05
N THR A 24 14.15 2.60 2.14
CA THR A 24 12.92 2.20 1.46
C THR A 24 11.95 1.56 2.45
N CYS A 25 10.73 2.10 2.53
CA CYS A 25 9.70 1.61 3.42
C CYS A 25 8.69 0.74 2.67
N LEU A 26 8.46 -0.48 3.15
CA LEU A 26 7.33 -1.29 2.73
C LEU A 26 6.09 -0.81 3.49
N LEU A 27 5.10 -0.29 2.77
CA LEU A 27 3.85 0.19 3.35
C LEU A 27 2.72 -0.82 3.13
N TYR A 28 1.89 -0.98 4.16
CA TYR A 28 0.60 -1.64 4.02
C TYR A 28 -0.44 -0.67 3.44
N ILE A 29 -1.18 -1.10 2.43
CA ILE A 29 -2.24 -0.31 1.80
C ILE A 29 -3.61 -0.87 2.20
N ASP A 30 -4.39 -0.05 2.92
CA ASP A 30 -5.69 -0.46 3.44
C ASP A 30 -6.81 -0.41 2.41
N ARG A 31 -6.70 0.40 1.36
CA ARG A 31 -7.76 0.57 0.36
C ARG A 31 -7.19 0.85 -1.02
N HIS A 32 -7.73 0.18 -2.03
CA HIS A 32 -7.33 0.33 -3.43
C HIS A 32 -8.46 0.93 -4.25
N LEU A 33 -8.45 2.25 -4.41
CA LEU A 33 -9.38 2.93 -5.30
C LEU A 33 -8.88 2.84 -6.74
N VAL A 34 -9.73 2.32 -7.64
CA VAL A 34 -9.37 2.08 -9.03
C VAL A 34 -10.32 2.83 -9.97
N HIS A 35 -9.86 3.20 -11.16
CA HIS A 35 -10.64 3.91 -12.17
C HIS A 35 -10.70 3.10 -13.47
N GLU A 36 -11.77 3.26 -14.24
CA GLU A 36 -12.12 2.42 -15.41
C GLU A 36 -10.99 2.23 -16.44
N VAL A 37 -10.04 3.17 -16.53
CA VAL A 37 -8.93 3.15 -17.49
C VAL A 37 -7.73 2.34 -16.98
N THR A 38 -7.44 2.38 -15.68
CA THR A 38 -6.25 1.73 -15.09
C THR A 38 -6.58 0.38 -14.47
N SER A 39 -7.85 0.13 -14.10
CA SER A 39 -8.30 -1.14 -13.54
C SER A 39 -7.97 -2.36 -14.41
N PRO A 40 -8.26 -2.38 -15.73
CA PRO A 40 -8.03 -3.59 -16.53
C PRO A 40 -6.56 -4.02 -16.55
N GLN A 41 -5.64 -3.04 -16.63
CA GLN A 41 -4.20 -3.28 -16.66
C GLN A 41 -3.68 -3.83 -15.33
N ALA A 42 -4.15 -3.30 -14.19
CA ALA A 42 -3.76 -3.78 -12.87
C ALA A 42 -4.21 -5.23 -12.62
N PHE A 43 -5.46 -5.56 -12.96
CA PHE A 43 -5.98 -6.93 -12.78
C PHE A 43 -5.37 -7.94 -13.75
N GLU A 44 -5.05 -7.51 -14.97
CA GLU A 44 -4.33 -8.34 -15.93
C GLU A 44 -2.94 -8.74 -15.42
N GLY A 45 -2.20 -7.80 -14.81
CA GLY A 45 -0.91 -8.10 -14.17
C GLY A 45 -1.02 -9.15 -13.06
N LEU A 46 -2.09 -9.09 -12.25
CA LEU A 46 -2.36 -10.13 -11.24
C LEU A 46 -2.63 -11.49 -11.89
N ARG A 47 -3.45 -11.53 -12.95
CA ARG A 47 -3.79 -12.76 -13.67
C ARG A 47 -2.56 -13.41 -14.29
N MET A 48 -1.72 -12.63 -14.97
CA MET A 48 -0.50 -13.11 -15.62
C MET A 48 0.53 -13.68 -14.63
N THR A 49 0.53 -13.18 -13.39
CA THR A 49 1.39 -13.70 -12.30
C THR A 49 0.71 -14.78 -11.45
N GLY A 50 -0.52 -15.20 -11.80
CA GLY A 50 -1.27 -16.22 -11.05
C GLY A 50 -1.75 -15.76 -9.67
N ARG A 51 -1.83 -14.44 -9.42
CA ARG A 51 -2.20 -13.85 -8.14
C ARG A 51 -3.67 -13.44 -8.11
N LYS A 52 -4.26 -13.47 -6.92
CA LYS A 52 -5.60 -12.94 -6.65
C LYS A 52 -5.50 -11.65 -5.85
N VAL A 53 -6.53 -10.81 -5.94
CA VAL A 53 -6.71 -9.66 -5.04
C VAL A 53 -6.84 -10.19 -3.62
N ARG A 54 -5.99 -9.73 -2.71
CA ARG A 54 -5.91 -10.24 -1.33
C ARG A 54 -7.15 -9.87 -0.50
N HIS A 55 -7.65 -8.64 -0.69
CA HIS A 55 -8.81 -8.08 0.02
C HIS A 55 -9.78 -7.42 -0.98
N PRO A 56 -10.57 -8.21 -1.74
CA PRO A 56 -11.53 -7.66 -2.72
C PRO A 56 -12.57 -6.71 -2.09
N GLU A 57 -12.86 -6.87 -0.80
CA GLU A 57 -13.78 -6.04 -0.03
C GLU A 57 -13.24 -4.64 0.30
N LYS A 58 -11.95 -4.38 0.02
CA LYS A 58 -11.24 -3.12 0.28
C LYS A 58 -10.83 -2.39 -1.01
N THR A 59 -11.46 -2.72 -2.13
CA THR A 59 -11.30 -2.02 -3.41
C THR A 59 -12.47 -1.10 -3.65
#